data_AF-A0A6G1DZ72-F1
#
_entry.id   AF-A0A6G1DZ72-F1
#
_cell.length_a   1.000
_cell.length_b   1.000
_cell.length_c   1.000
_cell.angle_alpha   90.00
_cell.angle_beta   90.00
_cell.angle_gamma   90.00
#
_symmetry.space_group_name_H-M   'P 1'
#
loop_
_entity.id
_entity.type
_entity.pdbx_description
1 polymer ?
#
loop_
_entity_poly.entity_id
_entity_poly.type
_entity_poly.pdbx_seq_one_letter_code
_entity_poly.pdbx_strand_id
1 'polypeptide(L)'
;MENGSSTSTHAGELPPAPFGSLPVLVYDHGFDPASRRQTVVRIAAAGSNSPETRVVPELTNNNYHVTPRGWVFISEPGTMRARLWNPTSGESVELPRMEQPLPANWKFLYCHVGAGSRWIAHEYDIGNVGLPPEYTPPRRRFIGKTAAVNGKFYFVETGKLGVLEFTPALAFSYLEYPHLELPDGSNCGTSFLVSSHGELFEVHVFLKDFTTEILAVRVCRIDLSGERPAFCDVDDLGDRTFLLGDSNSVLLCSASKHGVKGNRVYFMRNMLREADGGLLRVYDLGDPWRRCGRVQVFRSLCATRSR
;
A
#
# COMPACT_ATOMS: atom_id res chain seq x y z
N MET A 1 -61.52 19.47 2.24
CA MET A 1 -60.12 19.92 2.14
C MET A 1 -59.26 18.72 2.50
N GLU A 2 -58.86 17.99 1.46
CA GLU A 2 -58.12 16.73 1.56
C GLU A 2 -56.62 17.00 1.75
N ASN A 3 -56.04 16.21 2.66
CA ASN A 3 -54.61 16.20 2.95
C ASN A 3 -53.83 15.51 1.82
N GLY A 4 -53.09 16.28 1.04
CA GLY A 4 -52.08 15.76 0.10
C GLY A 4 -50.73 15.60 0.77
N SER A 5 -50.49 14.46 1.44
CA SER A 5 -49.16 14.05 1.88
C SER A 5 -48.40 13.45 0.70
N SER A 6 -47.47 14.23 0.12
CA SER A 6 -46.57 13.75 -0.91
C SER A 6 -45.42 12.99 -0.25
N THR A 7 -45.51 11.66 -0.29
CA THR A 7 -44.40 10.76 0.08
C THR A 7 -43.39 10.74 -1.07
N SER A 8 -42.29 11.45 -0.90
CA SER A 8 -41.11 11.31 -1.77
C SER A 8 -40.44 9.97 -1.46
N THR A 9 -40.69 8.99 -2.32
CA THR A 9 -40.05 7.68 -2.32
C THR A 9 -38.54 7.87 -2.58
N HIS A 10 -37.70 7.55 -1.59
CA HIS A 10 -36.26 7.38 -1.82
C HIS A 10 -36.07 6.26 -2.82
N ALA A 11 -35.79 6.61 -4.07
CA ALA A 11 -35.35 5.67 -5.09
C ALA A 11 -34.06 5.02 -4.59
N GLY A 12 -34.07 3.69 -4.45
CA GLY A 12 -32.90 2.92 -4.05
C GLY A 12 -31.76 3.16 -5.02
N GLU A 13 -30.67 3.75 -4.52
CA GLU A 13 -29.39 3.68 -5.22
C GLU A 13 -29.03 2.19 -5.36
N LEU A 14 -28.99 1.72 -6.60
CA LEU A 14 -28.41 0.41 -6.93
C LEU A 14 -27.00 0.36 -6.35
N PRO A 15 -26.59 -0.76 -5.71
CA PRO A 15 -25.24 -0.89 -5.22
C PRO A 15 -24.25 -0.64 -6.37
N PRO A 16 -23.10 0.01 -6.10
CA PRO A 16 -22.15 0.38 -7.14
C PRO A 16 -21.75 -0.86 -7.95
N ALA A 17 -21.91 -0.80 -9.28
CA ALA A 17 -21.46 -1.90 -10.13
C ALA A 17 -19.96 -2.19 -9.91
N PRO A 18 -19.55 -3.47 -9.85
CA PRO A 18 -18.15 -3.85 -9.70
C PRO A 18 -17.31 -3.26 -10.83
N PHE A 19 -16.02 -3.08 -10.58
CA PHE A 19 -15.13 -2.35 -11.49
C PHE A 19 -14.83 -3.09 -12.81
N GLY A 20 -15.36 -4.31 -12.98
CA GLY A 20 -15.16 -5.14 -14.17
C GLY A 20 -13.77 -5.77 -14.19
N SER A 21 -13.33 -6.28 -15.35
CA SER A 21 -12.06 -7.02 -15.50
C SER A 21 -10.80 -6.15 -15.51
N LEU A 22 -10.92 -4.83 -15.34
CA LEU A 22 -9.80 -3.89 -15.30
C LEU A 22 -9.29 -3.78 -13.86
N PRO A 23 -7.98 -3.61 -13.63
CA PRO A 23 -7.48 -3.65 -12.27
C PRO A 23 -7.90 -2.38 -11.54
N VAL A 24 -8.20 -2.55 -10.27
CA VAL A 24 -8.51 -1.45 -9.39
C VAL A 24 -7.29 -1.21 -8.52
N LEU A 25 -6.69 -0.04 -8.64
CA LEU A 25 -5.76 0.43 -7.64
C LEU A 25 -6.56 1.15 -6.57
N VAL A 26 -6.61 0.57 -5.38
CA VAL A 26 -7.17 1.26 -4.21
C VAL A 26 -6.09 2.17 -3.66
N TYR A 27 -6.38 3.47 -3.66
CA TYR A 27 -5.51 4.52 -3.13
C TYR A 27 -6.25 5.30 -2.05
N ASP A 28 -5.52 5.84 -1.07
CA ASP A 28 -6.05 6.75 -0.06
C ASP A 28 -5.55 8.16 -0.35
N HIS A 29 -6.44 9.13 -0.58
CA HIS A 29 -6.04 10.54 -0.78
C HIS A 29 -5.48 11.20 0.48
N GLY A 30 -5.48 10.49 1.60
CA GLY A 30 -4.83 10.94 2.81
C GLY A 30 -5.81 11.48 3.83
N PHE A 31 -5.22 11.81 4.97
CA PHE A 31 -5.85 11.95 6.26
C PHE A 31 -6.53 13.31 6.41
N ASP A 32 -7.72 13.50 5.81
CA ASP A 32 -8.64 14.55 6.28
C ASP A 32 -9.47 14.00 7.45
N PRO A 33 -9.23 14.46 8.70
CA PRO A 33 -9.98 14.01 9.87
C PRO A 33 -11.47 14.40 9.80
N ALA A 34 -11.81 15.44 9.04
CA ALA A 34 -13.16 15.97 8.94
C ALA A 34 -13.97 15.33 7.80
N SER A 35 -13.32 14.87 6.71
CA SER A 35 -14.04 14.33 5.57
C SER A 35 -13.97 12.82 5.37
N ARG A 36 -12.97 12.08 5.91
CA ARG A 36 -12.82 10.62 5.66
C ARG A 36 -13.10 10.22 4.19
N ARG A 37 -12.84 11.11 3.23
CA ARG A 37 -13.21 10.93 1.81
C ARG A 37 -12.15 10.10 1.13
N GLN A 38 -12.28 8.81 1.34
CA GLN A 38 -11.47 7.77 0.73
C GLN A 38 -11.83 7.65 -0.74
N THR A 39 -10.83 7.62 -1.60
CA THR A 39 -11.04 7.82 -3.02
C THR A 39 -10.16 6.83 -3.78
N VAL A 40 -10.78 5.86 -4.44
CA VAL A 40 -10.09 4.85 -5.22
C VAL A 40 -9.68 5.46 -6.56
N VAL A 41 -8.38 5.40 -6.86
CA VAL A 41 -7.84 5.87 -8.14
C VAL A 41 -7.70 4.67 -9.06
N ARG A 42 -8.63 4.53 -10.01
CA ARG A 42 -8.43 3.65 -11.14
C ARG A 42 -7.34 4.27 -12.02
N ILE A 43 -6.19 3.61 -12.13
CA ILE A 43 -5.24 3.97 -13.19
C ILE A 43 -5.89 3.50 -14.49
N ALA A 44 -6.47 4.44 -15.22
CA ALA A 44 -7.13 4.17 -16.48
C ALA A 44 -6.11 3.70 -17.53
N ALA A 45 -6.60 2.86 -18.45
CA ALA A 45 -5.82 2.29 -19.53
C ALA A 45 -5.12 3.37 -20.39
N ALA A 46 -3.97 3.00 -20.95
CA ALA A 46 -3.15 3.80 -21.84
C ALA A 46 -4.02 4.27 -23.01
N GLY A 47 -4.25 5.59 -23.06
CA GLY A 47 -5.11 6.23 -24.06
C GLY A 47 -5.98 7.33 -23.46
N SER A 48 -6.36 7.25 -22.18
CA SER A 48 -7.00 8.35 -21.47
C SER A 48 -5.95 9.18 -20.73
N ASN A 49 -5.85 10.47 -21.05
CA ASN A 49 -4.91 11.41 -20.40
C ASN A 49 -5.29 11.77 -18.95
N SER A 50 -6.22 11.04 -18.32
CA SER A 50 -6.65 11.31 -16.94
C SER A 50 -6.92 9.99 -16.19
N PRO A 51 -6.39 9.82 -14.96
CA PRO A 51 -6.82 8.74 -14.09
C PRO A 51 -8.32 8.87 -13.82
N GLU A 52 -9.02 7.74 -13.77
CA GLU A 52 -10.44 7.73 -13.42
C GLU A 52 -10.55 7.54 -11.92
N THR A 53 -11.25 8.46 -11.26
CA THR A 53 -11.37 8.44 -9.81
C THR A 53 -12.82 8.12 -9.43
N ARG A 54 -13.03 7.11 -8.57
CA ARG A 54 -14.37 6.72 -8.10
C ARG A 54 -14.39 6.55 -6.58
N VAL A 55 -15.43 7.08 -5.94
CA VAL A 55 -15.70 6.81 -4.52
C VAL A 55 -16.15 5.35 -4.38
N VAL A 56 -15.57 4.64 -3.43
CA VAL A 56 -15.93 3.25 -3.11
C VAL A 56 -16.65 3.23 -1.76
N PRO A 57 -17.98 3.06 -1.75
CA PRO A 57 -18.77 3.07 -0.52
C PRO A 57 -18.29 2.04 0.50
N GLU A 58 -17.79 0.88 0.05
CA GLU A 58 -17.32 -0.21 0.90
C GLU A 58 -16.14 0.19 1.80
N LEU A 59 -15.32 1.14 1.35
CA LEU A 59 -14.19 1.63 2.13
C LEU A 59 -14.63 2.71 3.12
N THR A 60 -15.62 3.53 2.75
CA THR A 60 -16.10 4.68 3.53
C THR A 60 -16.28 4.33 5.01
N ASN A 61 -15.65 5.12 5.89
CA ASN A 61 -15.67 4.95 7.35
C ASN A 61 -15.06 3.65 7.91
N ASN A 62 -14.44 2.83 7.07
CA ASN A 62 -13.74 1.61 7.47
C ASN A 62 -12.22 1.80 7.47
N ASN A 63 -11.52 0.99 8.28
CA ASN A 63 -10.09 0.80 8.07
C ASN A 63 -9.88 -0.23 6.98
N TYR A 64 -8.86 -0.07 6.14
CA TYR A 64 -8.60 -1.01 5.07
C TYR A 64 -7.11 -1.16 4.74
N HIS A 65 -6.77 -2.32 4.19
CA HIS A 65 -5.41 -2.62 3.71
C HIS A 65 -5.49 -3.40 2.39
N VAL A 66 -4.71 -2.98 1.39
CA VAL A 66 -4.65 -3.67 0.09
C VAL A 66 -3.70 -4.86 0.20
N THR A 67 -4.19 -6.03 -0.16
CA THR A 67 -3.38 -7.25 -0.19
C THR A 67 -2.57 -7.34 -1.50
N PRO A 68 -1.43 -8.05 -1.52
CA PRO A 68 -0.67 -8.29 -2.74
C PRO A 68 -1.46 -9.00 -3.85
N ARG A 69 -2.57 -9.66 -3.51
CA ARG A 69 -3.47 -10.35 -4.45
C ARG A 69 -4.63 -9.49 -4.96
N GLY A 70 -4.62 -8.19 -4.67
CA GLY A 70 -5.63 -7.25 -5.15
C GLY A 70 -6.95 -7.27 -4.37
N TRP A 71 -7.10 -8.13 -3.37
CA TRP A 71 -8.20 -8.06 -2.40
C TRP A 71 -7.92 -6.97 -1.37
N VAL A 72 -8.96 -6.44 -0.76
CA VAL A 72 -8.87 -5.40 0.26
C VAL A 72 -9.41 -5.96 1.57
N PHE A 73 -8.56 -5.97 2.60
CA PHE A 73 -9.04 -6.18 3.96
C PHE A 73 -9.81 -4.94 4.41
N ILE A 74 -10.99 -5.14 4.99
CA ILE A 74 -11.84 -4.07 5.52
C ILE A 74 -12.23 -4.43 6.95
N SER A 75 -12.07 -3.49 7.87
CA SER A 75 -12.55 -3.62 9.25
C SER A 75 -13.39 -2.40 9.67
N GLU A 76 -14.51 -2.67 10.32
CA GLU A 76 -15.48 -1.66 10.77
C GLU A 76 -15.13 -1.18 12.21
N PRO A 77 -14.75 0.10 12.42
CA PRO A 77 -14.22 0.63 13.69
C PRO A 77 -15.15 0.61 14.93
N GLY A 78 -16.31 -0.03 14.87
CA GLY A 78 -17.23 -0.15 16.01
C GLY A 78 -17.94 -1.50 16.10
N THR A 79 -18.17 -2.17 14.97
CA THR A 79 -18.77 -3.50 14.96
C THR A 79 -17.73 -4.60 15.08
N MET A 80 -16.44 -4.30 14.84
CA MET A 80 -15.37 -5.30 14.84
C MET A 80 -15.53 -6.39 13.77
N ARG A 81 -16.40 -6.14 12.79
CA ARG A 81 -16.54 -7.00 11.62
C ARG A 81 -15.35 -6.79 10.71
N ALA A 82 -14.83 -7.89 10.20
CA ALA A 82 -13.73 -7.92 9.27
C ALA A 82 -14.14 -8.73 8.04
N ARG A 83 -13.76 -8.26 6.86
CA ARG A 83 -13.99 -8.97 5.60
C ARG A 83 -12.85 -8.74 4.62
N LEU A 84 -12.68 -9.67 3.69
CA LEU A 84 -11.90 -9.46 2.48
C LEU A 84 -12.86 -9.11 1.35
N TRP A 85 -12.61 -8.02 0.66
CA TRP A 85 -13.42 -7.55 -0.47
C TRP A 85 -12.60 -7.59 -1.75
N ASN A 86 -13.17 -8.14 -2.81
CA ASN A 86 -12.57 -8.14 -4.14
C ASN A 86 -13.14 -6.96 -4.96
N PRO A 87 -12.37 -5.91 -5.24
CA PRO A 87 -12.84 -4.76 -6.00
C PRO A 87 -13.20 -5.09 -7.45
N THR A 88 -12.63 -6.16 -8.00
CA THR A 88 -12.83 -6.55 -9.41
C THR A 88 -14.18 -7.23 -9.61
N SER A 89 -14.52 -8.20 -8.74
CA SER A 89 -15.76 -8.96 -8.81
C SER A 89 -16.88 -8.41 -7.93
N GLY A 90 -16.56 -7.60 -6.92
CA GLY A 90 -17.49 -7.20 -5.86
C GLY A 90 -17.71 -8.27 -4.78
N GLU A 91 -17.07 -9.44 -4.90
CA GLU A 91 -17.16 -10.54 -3.93
C GLU A 91 -16.63 -10.12 -2.56
N SER A 92 -17.25 -10.63 -1.49
CA SER A 92 -16.76 -10.46 -0.12
C SER A 92 -16.70 -11.80 0.61
N VAL A 93 -15.64 -11.99 1.37
CA VAL A 93 -15.45 -13.14 2.28
C VAL A 93 -15.40 -12.61 3.71
N GLU A 94 -16.35 -13.03 4.54
CA GLU A 94 -16.37 -12.66 5.95
C GLU A 94 -15.20 -13.35 6.68
N LEU A 95 -14.48 -12.57 7.48
CA LEU A 95 -13.44 -13.08 8.38
C LEU A 95 -14.04 -13.24 9.78
N PRO A 96 -13.38 -13.98 10.68
CA PRO A 96 -13.79 -14.04 12.08
C PRO A 96 -13.92 -12.62 12.65
N ARG A 97 -14.85 -12.43 13.58
CA ARG A 97 -15.02 -11.13 14.24
C ARG A 97 -13.78 -10.82 15.07
N MET A 98 -13.28 -9.59 14.97
CA MET A 98 -12.13 -9.15 15.74
C MET A 98 -12.51 -9.00 17.22
N GLU A 99 -11.63 -9.43 18.13
CA GLU A 99 -11.86 -9.30 19.58
C GLU A 99 -11.42 -7.94 20.13
N GLN A 100 -10.54 -7.26 19.42
CA GLN A 100 -9.97 -5.96 19.79
C GLN A 100 -9.67 -5.13 18.55
N PRO A 101 -9.83 -3.79 18.61
CA PRO A 101 -9.62 -2.91 17.47
C PRO A 101 -8.21 -3.09 16.90
N LEU A 102 -8.00 -2.64 15.65
CA LEU A 102 -6.68 -2.62 15.06
C LEU A 102 -5.71 -1.93 16.04
N PRO A 103 -4.61 -2.59 16.41
CA PRO A 103 -3.74 -2.10 17.44
C PRO A 103 -3.08 -0.79 16.96
N ALA A 104 -2.85 0.12 17.90
CA ALA A 104 -1.81 1.13 17.69
C ALA A 104 -0.45 0.42 17.51
N ASN A 105 0.52 1.14 16.94
CA ASN A 105 1.90 0.69 16.69
C ASN A 105 2.38 -0.37 17.71
N TRP A 106 3.15 -1.38 17.26
CA TRP A 106 3.77 -2.43 18.10
C TRP A 106 2.93 -3.66 18.48
N LYS A 107 1.80 -3.92 17.81
CA LYS A 107 1.12 -5.23 17.90
C LYS A 107 0.73 -5.78 16.53
N PHE A 108 0.75 -7.11 16.42
CA PHE A 108 0.14 -7.85 15.32
C PHE A 108 -1.22 -8.39 15.74
N LEU A 109 -2.13 -8.46 14.78
CA LEU A 109 -3.32 -9.29 14.83
C LEU A 109 -3.22 -10.33 13.73
N TYR A 110 -3.29 -11.61 14.09
CA TYR A 110 -3.27 -12.69 13.13
C TYR A 110 -4.30 -13.76 13.48
N CYS A 111 -4.77 -14.50 12.48
CA CYS A 111 -5.64 -15.65 12.68
C CYS A 111 -5.21 -16.79 11.76
N HIS A 112 -5.33 -18.03 12.23
CA HIS A 112 -5.08 -19.22 11.43
C HIS A 112 -6.38 -19.69 10.78
N VAL A 113 -6.41 -19.67 9.45
CA VAL A 113 -7.55 -20.19 8.70
C VAL A 113 -7.64 -21.71 8.91
N GLY A 114 -8.82 -22.19 9.34
CA GLY A 114 -9.09 -23.62 9.56
C GLY A 114 -8.75 -24.15 10.96
N ALA A 115 -8.12 -23.36 11.84
CA ALA A 115 -7.69 -23.79 13.18
C ALA A 115 -8.47 -23.08 14.32
N GLY A 116 -9.81 -23.04 14.23
CA GLY A 116 -10.65 -22.51 15.32
C GLY A 116 -10.76 -20.99 15.42
N SER A 117 -10.60 -20.28 14.29
CA SER A 117 -11.16 -18.94 13.99
C SER A 117 -11.00 -17.84 15.06
N ARG A 118 -9.89 -17.81 15.82
CA ARG A 118 -9.63 -16.75 16.80
C ARG A 118 -8.55 -15.79 16.32
N TRP A 119 -8.79 -14.49 16.48
CA TRP A 119 -7.75 -13.47 16.32
C TRP A 119 -6.83 -13.47 17.53
N ILE A 120 -5.53 -13.55 17.29
CA ILE A 120 -4.50 -13.49 18.31
C ILE A 120 -3.80 -12.13 18.18
N ALA A 121 -3.75 -11.41 19.29
CA ALA A 121 -2.95 -10.20 19.41
C ALA A 121 -1.57 -10.55 19.96
N HIS A 122 -0.52 -10.03 19.33
CA HIS A 122 0.85 -10.21 19.80
C HIS A 122 1.58 -8.88 19.82
N GLU A 123 2.05 -8.47 20.99
CA GLU A 123 2.92 -7.31 21.14
C GLU A 123 4.35 -7.67 20.75
N TYR A 124 5.05 -6.76 20.07
CA TYR A 124 6.43 -6.97 19.65
C TYR A 124 7.30 -5.77 19.99
N ASP A 125 8.59 -6.04 20.12
CA ASP A 125 9.62 -5.02 20.26
C ASP A 125 10.76 -5.33 19.28
N ILE A 126 11.02 -4.39 18.38
CA ILE A 126 12.11 -4.46 17.39
C ILE A 126 13.17 -3.37 17.65
N GLY A 127 13.22 -2.88 18.89
CA GLY A 127 14.17 -1.88 19.35
C GLY A 127 13.72 -0.44 19.11
N ASN A 128 14.63 0.48 19.42
CA ASN A 128 14.40 1.91 19.32
C ASN A 128 15.11 2.52 18.10
N VAL A 129 14.61 3.66 17.64
CA VAL A 129 15.32 4.51 16.68
C VAL A 129 16.60 5.00 17.37
N GLY A 130 17.75 4.82 16.70
CA GLY A 130 19.04 5.26 17.21
C GLY A 130 19.17 6.78 17.07
N LEU A 131 18.60 7.52 18.02
CA LEU A 131 18.76 8.97 18.12
C LEU A 131 19.90 9.31 19.09
N PRO A 132 20.60 10.45 18.89
CA PRO A 132 21.56 10.94 19.86
C PRO A 132 20.94 11.05 21.27
N PRO A 133 21.71 10.83 22.35
CA PRO A 133 21.19 10.79 23.73
C PRO A 133 20.44 12.05 24.18
N GLU A 134 20.73 13.19 23.54
CA GLU A 134 20.08 14.49 23.77
C GLU A 134 18.60 14.53 23.33
N TYR A 135 18.14 13.61 22.47
CA TYR A 135 16.74 13.51 22.06
C TYR A 135 16.03 12.43 22.88
N THR A 136 15.40 12.83 24.00
CA THR A 136 14.68 11.92 24.91
C THR A 136 13.16 12.05 24.82
N PRO A 137 12.40 10.96 25.00
CA PRO A 137 12.81 9.54 24.99
C PRO A 137 12.90 8.97 23.55
N PRO A 138 13.74 7.94 23.32
CA PRO A 138 13.92 7.36 22.00
C PRO A 138 12.62 6.71 21.51
N ARG A 139 12.27 7.01 20.27
CA ARG A 139 11.06 6.51 19.64
C ARG A 139 11.20 5.01 19.35
N ARG A 140 10.25 4.19 19.79
CA ARG A 140 10.19 2.76 19.44
C ARG A 140 10.02 2.57 17.94
N ARG A 141 10.77 1.64 17.34
CA ARG A 141 10.58 1.22 15.95
C ARG A 141 9.29 0.43 15.84
N PHE A 142 8.64 0.48 14.69
CA PHE A 142 7.43 -0.31 14.42
C PHE A 142 7.49 -0.86 13.00
N ILE A 143 7.01 -2.08 12.82
CA ILE A 143 6.96 -2.72 11.50
C ILE A 143 5.89 -2.01 10.66
N GLY A 144 6.34 -1.10 9.78
CA GLY A 144 5.44 -0.27 8.97
C GLY A 144 5.09 -0.87 7.61
N LYS A 145 6.02 -1.59 6.97
CA LYS A 145 5.83 -2.18 5.64
C LYS A 145 6.32 -3.62 5.63
N THR A 146 5.49 -4.52 5.10
CA THR A 146 5.80 -5.95 5.00
C THR A 146 5.46 -6.51 3.63
N ALA A 147 6.11 -7.60 3.27
CA ALA A 147 5.78 -8.39 2.09
C ALA A 147 5.79 -9.88 2.44
N ALA A 148 4.93 -10.67 1.79
CA ALA A 148 4.74 -12.08 2.12
C ALA A 148 5.24 -12.99 0.99
N VAL A 149 6.20 -13.86 1.30
CA VAL A 149 6.79 -14.80 0.35
C VAL A 149 6.93 -16.16 1.02
N ASN A 150 6.43 -17.22 0.35
CA ASN A 150 6.57 -18.61 0.78
C ASN A 150 6.17 -18.89 2.23
N GLY A 151 5.07 -18.27 2.69
CA GLY A 151 4.54 -18.46 4.05
C GLY A 151 5.23 -17.64 5.14
N LYS A 152 6.23 -16.81 4.79
CA LYS A 152 6.92 -15.90 5.70
C LYS A 152 6.63 -14.44 5.34
N PHE A 153 6.73 -13.56 6.32
CA PHE A 153 6.62 -12.11 6.12
C PHE A 153 7.96 -11.44 6.35
N TYR A 154 8.31 -10.48 5.51
CA TYR A 154 9.59 -9.79 5.52
C TYR A 154 9.40 -8.30 5.83
N PHE A 155 10.34 -7.68 6.57
CA PHE A 155 10.36 -6.25 6.90
C PHE A 155 11.80 -5.71 7.03
N VAL A 156 12.02 -4.40 6.84
CA VAL A 156 13.37 -3.77 6.78
C VAL A 156 13.67 -2.74 7.88
N GLU A 157 12.77 -2.57 8.85
CA GLU A 157 12.84 -1.46 9.82
C GLU A 157 14.01 -1.53 10.83
N THR A 158 14.82 -2.58 10.83
CA THR A 158 15.86 -2.82 11.86
C THR A 158 17.29 -2.62 11.37
N GLY A 159 17.49 -2.27 10.09
CA GLY A 159 18.81 -2.36 9.44
C GLY A 159 19.23 -3.80 9.15
N LYS A 160 18.32 -4.76 9.37
CA LYS A 160 18.38 -6.16 8.96
C LYS A 160 17.11 -6.50 8.20
N LEU A 161 17.12 -7.60 7.45
CA LEU A 161 15.90 -8.13 6.85
C LEU A 161 15.20 -9.00 7.90
N GLY A 162 14.21 -8.44 8.58
CA GLY A 162 13.40 -9.15 9.55
C GLY A 162 12.46 -10.14 8.86
N VAL A 163 12.28 -11.29 9.49
CA VAL A 163 11.44 -12.40 9.03
C VAL A 163 10.47 -12.79 10.13
N LEU A 164 9.19 -12.88 9.79
CA LEU A 164 8.12 -13.35 10.66
C LEU A 164 7.55 -14.64 10.09
N GLU A 165 7.46 -15.64 10.95
CA GLU A 165 6.80 -16.91 10.67
C GLU A 165 5.68 -17.09 11.68
N PHE A 166 4.48 -17.45 11.23
CA PHE A 166 3.33 -17.64 12.12
C PHE A 166 3.03 -19.13 12.37
N THR A 167 3.78 -20.05 11.77
CA THR A 167 3.54 -21.49 11.87
C THR A 167 4.82 -22.21 12.29
N PRO A 168 4.79 -23.06 13.34
CA PRO A 168 3.63 -23.43 14.16
C PRO A 168 3.20 -22.34 15.17
N ALA A 169 4.05 -21.35 15.43
CA ALA A 169 3.78 -20.19 16.29
C ALA A 169 4.53 -18.98 15.74
N LEU A 170 4.22 -17.78 16.25
CA LEU A 170 4.91 -16.56 15.86
C LEU A 170 6.39 -16.60 16.28
N ALA A 171 7.29 -16.47 15.31
CA ALA A 171 8.73 -16.40 15.51
C ALA A 171 9.35 -15.25 14.73
N PHE A 172 10.33 -14.58 15.34
CA PHE A 172 11.16 -13.56 14.72
C PHE A 172 12.53 -14.13 14.38
N SER A 173 13.00 -13.87 13.18
CA SER A 173 14.40 -14.05 12.81
C SER A 173 14.86 -12.88 11.94
N TYR A 174 16.16 -12.79 11.71
CA TYR A 174 16.76 -11.70 10.96
C TYR A 174 17.83 -12.25 10.02
N LEU A 175 17.83 -11.77 8.80
CA LEU A 175 18.88 -12.01 7.82
C LEU A 175 19.73 -10.76 7.67
N GLU A 176 20.97 -10.95 7.26
CA GLU A 176 21.86 -9.85 6.92
C GLU A 176 21.27 -8.99 5.80
N TYR A 177 21.42 -7.69 5.94
CA TYR A 177 20.91 -6.70 5.01
C TYR A 177 22.05 -5.77 4.60
N PRO A 178 22.25 -5.52 3.30
CA PRO A 178 23.35 -4.69 2.84
C PRO A 178 23.19 -3.26 3.33
N HIS A 179 24.31 -2.59 3.57
CA HIS A 179 24.28 -1.16 3.79
C HIS A 179 23.78 -0.45 2.52
N LEU A 180 22.69 0.31 2.63
CA LEU A 180 22.14 1.05 1.51
C LEU A 180 22.91 2.37 1.34
N GLU A 181 23.71 2.45 0.29
CA GLU A 181 24.34 3.71 -0.13
C GLU A 181 23.29 4.63 -0.74
N LEU A 182 23.19 5.84 -0.21
CA LEU A 182 22.35 6.90 -0.77
C LEU A 182 23.01 7.47 -2.02
N PRO A 183 22.25 7.74 -3.10
CA PRO A 183 22.80 8.45 -4.25
C PRO A 183 23.27 9.86 -3.89
N ASP A 184 24.30 10.35 -4.57
CA ASP A 184 24.79 11.72 -4.42
C ASP A 184 23.66 12.76 -4.56
N GLY A 185 23.52 13.63 -3.56
CA GLY A 185 22.43 14.61 -3.49
C GLY A 185 21.14 14.06 -2.87
N SER A 186 21.16 12.87 -2.27
CA SER A 186 20.08 12.36 -1.42
C SER A 186 20.54 12.24 0.03
N ASN A 187 19.77 12.84 0.94
CA ASN A 187 19.95 12.66 2.38
C ASN A 187 18.81 11.85 3.01
N CYS A 188 17.79 11.50 2.23
CA CYS A 188 16.62 10.78 2.72
C CYS A 188 15.93 9.97 1.62
N GLY A 189 15.22 8.93 2.03
CA GLY A 189 14.44 8.10 1.12
C GLY A 189 13.36 7.31 1.86
N THR A 190 12.57 6.58 1.10
CA THR A 190 11.66 5.56 1.62
C THR A 190 11.80 4.31 0.77
N SER A 191 11.57 3.14 1.36
CA SER A 191 11.51 1.89 0.59
C SER A 191 10.16 1.21 0.74
N PHE A 192 9.83 0.36 -0.22
CA PHE A 192 8.62 -0.46 -0.25
C PHE A 192 9.01 -1.90 -0.52
N LEU A 193 8.68 -2.80 0.41
CA LEU A 193 8.76 -4.23 0.14
C LEU A 193 7.53 -4.65 -0.66
N VAL A 194 7.77 -5.40 -1.73
CA VAL A 194 6.72 -5.88 -2.63
C VAL A 194 6.95 -7.35 -2.93
N SER A 195 5.92 -8.16 -2.73
CA SER A 195 5.93 -9.60 -3.04
C SER A 195 4.97 -9.92 -4.18
N SER A 196 5.38 -10.80 -5.09
CA SER A 196 4.50 -11.34 -6.12
C SER A 196 5.00 -12.70 -6.61
N HIS A 197 4.10 -13.67 -6.75
CA HIS A 197 4.41 -15.03 -7.28
C HIS A 197 5.66 -15.71 -6.69
N GLY A 198 5.95 -15.47 -5.40
CA GLY A 198 7.13 -16.05 -4.73
C GLY A 198 8.42 -15.24 -4.88
N GLU A 199 8.39 -14.13 -5.62
CA GLU A 199 9.46 -13.16 -5.70
C GLU A 199 9.31 -12.08 -4.62
N LEU A 200 10.44 -11.56 -4.13
CA LEU A 200 10.53 -10.43 -3.21
C LEU A 200 11.33 -9.29 -3.85
N PHE A 201 10.79 -8.09 -3.80
CA PHE A 201 11.43 -6.87 -4.27
C PHE A 201 11.42 -5.80 -3.19
N GLU A 202 12.42 -4.94 -3.23
CA GLU A 202 12.44 -3.68 -2.50
C GLU A 202 12.59 -2.53 -3.49
N VAL A 203 11.65 -1.58 -3.44
CA VAL A 203 11.68 -0.38 -4.28
C VAL A 203 12.06 0.81 -3.41
N HIS A 204 13.25 1.37 -3.65
CA HIS A 204 13.75 2.56 -2.97
C HIS A 204 13.39 3.81 -3.77
N VAL A 205 12.81 4.79 -3.09
CA VAL A 205 12.53 6.13 -3.61
C VAL A 205 13.39 7.12 -2.84
N PHE A 206 14.41 7.66 -3.51
CA PHE A 206 15.34 8.63 -2.96
C PHE A 206 14.85 10.05 -3.24
N LEU A 207 14.85 10.88 -2.20
CA LEU A 207 14.47 12.28 -2.28
C LEU A 207 15.73 13.14 -2.47
N LYS A 208 15.57 14.23 -3.23
CA LYS A 208 16.65 15.19 -3.47
C LYS A 208 16.82 16.11 -2.28
N ASP A 209 18.00 16.12 -1.70
CA ASP A 209 18.39 16.92 -0.53
C ASP A 209 17.36 16.78 0.60
N PHE A 210 16.68 17.89 0.94
CA PHE A 210 15.60 17.97 1.93
C PHE A 210 14.25 18.36 1.28
N THR A 211 14.09 18.08 -0.02
CA THR A 211 12.89 18.41 -0.78
C THR A 211 11.95 17.20 -0.94
N THR A 212 10.74 17.43 -1.46
CA THR A 212 9.81 16.37 -1.85
C THR A 212 10.04 15.89 -3.30
N GLU A 213 11.08 16.38 -3.97
CA GLU A 213 11.45 15.96 -5.31
C GLU A 213 12.11 14.58 -5.28
N ILE A 214 11.73 13.70 -6.22
CA ILE A 214 12.36 12.40 -6.38
C ILE A 214 13.68 12.60 -7.11
N LEU A 215 14.78 12.19 -6.48
CA LEU A 215 16.10 12.15 -7.11
C LEU A 215 16.23 10.92 -8.00
N ALA A 216 15.99 9.74 -7.42
CA ALA A 216 16.17 8.45 -8.06
C ALA A 216 15.20 7.41 -7.51
N VAL A 217 14.90 6.40 -8.32
CA VAL A 217 14.20 5.20 -7.89
C VAL A 217 15.08 4.00 -8.22
N ARG A 218 15.27 3.11 -7.25
CA ARG A 218 16.04 1.87 -7.42
C ARG A 218 15.15 0.70 -7.09
N VAL A 219 15.14 -0.30 -7.96
CA VAL A 219 14.45 -1.57 -7.71
C VAL A 219 15.50 -2.62 -7.44
N CYS A 220 15.35 -3.32 -6.31
CA CYS A 220 16.19 -4.42 -5.92
C CYS A 220 15.33 -5.68 -5.81
N ARG A 221 15.76 -6.78 -6.44
CA ARG A 221 15.22 -8.12 -6.19
C ARG A 221 15.99 -8.75 -5.05
N ILE A 222 15.27 -9.27 -4.07
CA ILE A 222 15.84 -10.02 -2.95
C ILE A 222 15.69 -11.51 -3.27
N ASP A 223 16.79 -12.14 -3.65
CA ASP A 223 16.86 -13.58 -3.88
C ASP A 223 17.08 -14.31 -2.55
N LEU A 224 16.12 -15.15 -2.20
CA LEU A 224 16.06 -15.92 -0.94
C LEU A 224 16.42 -17.40 -1.14
N SER A 225 16.90 -17.79 -2.33
CA SER A 225 17.17 -19.20 -2.66
C SER A 225 18.48 -19.74 -2.07
N GLY A 226 19.43 -18.85 -1.73
CA GLY A 226 20.71 -19.22 -1.13
C GLY A 226 20.69 -19.29 0.40
N GLU A 227 21.82 -19.65 0.99
CA GLU A 227 22.03 -19.63 2.45
C GLU A 227 21.93 -18.20 3.04
N ARG A 228 22.28 -17.19 2.22
CA ARG A 228 22.16 -15.77 2.55
C ARG A 228 21.35 -15.06 1.45
N PRO A 229 20.56 -14.04 1.80
CA PRO A 229 19.84 -13.26 0.81
C PRO A 229 20.82 -12.53 -0.12
N ALA A 230 20.56 -12.60 -1.42
CA ALA A 230 21.29 -11.81 -2.42
C ALA A 230 20.41 -10.66 -2.92
N PHE A 231 20.98 -9.47 -3.02
CA PHE A 231 20.29 -8.24 -3.40
C PHE A 231 20.76 -7.84 -4.79
N CYS A 232 19.88 -7.90 -5.77
CA CYS A 232 20.21 -7.68 -7.18
C CYS A 232 19.44 -6.48 -7.72
N ASP A 233 20.14 -5.52 -8.32
CA ASP A 233 19.47 -4.42 -9.02
C ASP A 233 18.68 -4.93 -10.21
N VAL A 234 17.52 -4.28 -10.43
CA VAL A 234 16.62 -4.57 -11.54
C VAL A 234 16.46 -3.30 -12.35
N ASP A 235 16.93 -3.35 -13.60
CA ASP A 235 16.84 -2.28 -14.60
C ASP A 235 15.70 -2.52 -15.61
N ASP A 236 15.21 -3.75 -15.73
CA ASP A 236 14.08 -4.09 -16.58
C ASP A 236 13.07 -5.02 -15.88
N LEU A 237 11.83 -4.55 -15.81
CA LEU A 237 10.69 -5.31 -15.32
C LEU A 237 9.87 -5.95 -16.46
N GLY A 238 10.17 -5.64 -17.72
CA GLY A 238 9.39 -6.05 -18.89
C GLY A 238 7.95 -5.52 -18.82
N ASP A 239 6.97 -6.40 -19.02
CA ASP A 239 5.54 -6.04 -18.88
C ASP A 239 5.09 -5.90 -17.41
N ARG A 240 6.00 -5.89 -16.42
CA ARG A 240 5.62 -5.74 -15.01
C ARG A 240 5.71 -4.28 -14.56
N THR A 241 4.90 -3.90 -13.58
CA THR A 241 4.95 -2.54 -12.99
C THR A 241 4.60 -2.52 -11.51
N PHE A 242 5.27 -1.65 -10.75
CA PHE A 242 4.97 -1.44 -9.34
C PHE A 242 3.94 -0.34 -9.15
N LEU A 243 2.98 -0.58 -8.25
CA LEU A 243 2.02 0.41 -7.77
C LEU A 243 2.23 0.61 -6.26
N LEU A 244 2.74 1.77 -5.90
CA LEU A 244 3.20 2.09 -4.55
C LEU A 244 2.46 3.28 -3.97
N GLY A 245 2.09 3.19 -2.70
CA GLY A 245 1.56 4.28 -1.90
C GLY A 245 1.58 3.95 -0.41
N ASP A 246 1.06 4.85 0.41
CA ASP A 246 1.13 4.71 1.87
C ASP A 246 0.41 3.45 2.39
N SER A 247 -0.67 3.03 1.71
CA SER A 247 -1.50 1.88 2.09
C SER A 247 -1.34 0.66 1.17
N ASN A 248 -0.49 0.74 0.15
CA ASN A 248 -0.43 -0.22 -0.93
C ASN A 248 0.99 -0.42 -1.48
N SER A 249 1.38 -1.67 -1.67
CA SER A 249 2.66 -2.06 -2.27
C SER A 249 2.44 -3.31 -3.09
N VAL A 250 2.20 -3.12 -4.40
CA VAL A 250 1.77 -4.19 -5.31
C VAL A 250 2.63 -4.21 -6.56
N LEU A 251 2.89 -5.42 -7.07
CA LEU A 251 3.52 -5.66 -8.37
C LEU A 251 2.48 -6.27 -9.32
N LEU A 252 2.19 -5.56 -10.40
CA LEU A 252 1.38 -6.08 -11.50
C LEU A 252 2.25 -6.88 -12.46
N CYS A 253 1.92 -8.16 -12.66
CA CYS A 253 2.70 -9.05 -13.52
C CYS A 253 2.43 -8.89 -15.03
N SER A 254 1.31 -8.27 -15.40
CA SER A 254 1.03 -7.90 -16.79
C SER A 254 0.39 -6.53 -16.82
N ALA A 255 1.19 -5.51 -17.12
CA ALA A 255 0.80 -4.12 -17.25
C ALA A 255 -0.10 -3.95 -18.48
N SER A 256 0.29 -4.57 -19.60
CA SER A 256 -0.45 -4.51 -20.87
C SER A 256 -1.89 -5.03 -20.76
N LYS A 257 -2.13 -6.14 -20.05
CA LYS A 257 -3.48 -6.68 -19.76
C LYS A 257 -4.40 -5.65 -19.10
N HIS A 258 -3.78 -4.75 -18.35
CA HIS A 258 -4.43 -3.73 -17.57
C HIS A 258 -4.39 -2.35 -18.23
N GLY A 259 -3.86 -2.27 -19.45
CA GLY A 259 -3.66 -1.03 -20.18
C GLY A 259 -2.63 -0.10 -19.54
N VAL A 260 -1.88 -0.50 -18.52
CA VAL A 260 -0.79 0.34 -17.99
C VAL A 260 0.51 0.01 -18.72
N LYS A 261 1.47 0.95 -18.70
CA LYS A 261 2.77 0.70 -19.33
C LYS A 261 3.63 -0.13 -18.38
N GLY A 262 4.22 -1.20 -18.90
CA GLY A 262 5.24 -1.98 -18.22
C GLY A 262 6.52 -1.18 -17.98
N ASN A 263 7.46 -1.81 -17.29
CA ASN A 263 8.76 -1.28 -16.94
C ASN A 263 8.75 0.03 -16.14
N ARG A 264 7.77 0.17 -15.24
CA ARG A 264 7.51 1.41 -14.50
C ARG A 264 7.27 1.22 -13.02
N VAL A 265 7.52 2.28 -12.27
CA VAL A 265 7.08 2.44 -10.88
C VAL A 265 6.11 3.61 -10.82
N TYR A 266 4.85 3.30 -10.50
CA TYR A 266 3.83 4.29 -10.16
C TYR A 266 3.85 4.48 -8.65
N PHE A 267 4.07 5.71 -8.22
CA PHE A 267 4.27 6.05 -6.82
C PHE A 267 3.42 7.25 -6.46
N MET A 268 2.59 7.10 -5.44
CA MET A 268 1.70 8.14 -4.97
C MET A 268 1.91 8.34 -3.47
N ARG A 269 2.32 9.55 -3.09
CA ARG A 269 2.59 9.87 -1.68
C ARG A 269 2.18 11.30 -1.36
N ASN A 270 1.34 11.45 -0.34
CA ASN A 270 0.87 12.74 0.14
C ASN A 270 1.69 13.17 1.36
N MET A 271 2.99 13.43 1.15
CA MET A 271 3.93 13.79 2.23
C MET A 271 3.46 14.99 3.06
N LEU A 272 2.88 15.99 2.40
CA LEU A 272 2.46 17.24 3.00
C LEU A 272 1.02 17.21 3.53
N ARG A 273 0.33 16.07 3.43
CA ARG A 273 -1.08 15.91 3.84
C ARG A 273 -1.98 16.97 3.22
N GLU A 274 -1.75 17.25 1.93
CA GLU A 274 -2.53 18.20 1.15
C GLU A 274 -3.98 17.71 1.03
N ALA A 275 -4.93 18.63 1.14
CA ALA A 275 -6.36 18.33 1.19
C ALA A 275 -6.92 17.79 -0.15
N ASP A 276 -6.27 18.11 -1.27
CA ASP A 276 -6.58 17.58 -2.61
C ASP A 276 -5.85 16.26 -2.93
N GLY A 277 -5.06 15.75 -1.98
CA GLY A 277 -4.34 14.49 -2.09
C GLY A 277 -2.92 14.63 -2.67
N GLY A 278 -2.18 13.52 -2.69
CA GLY A 278 -0.82 13.51 -3.25
C GLY A 278 -0.78 13.41 -4.77
N LEU A 279 0.36 13.76 -5.36
CA LEU A 279 0.61 13.61 -6.80
C LEU A 279 1.00 12.17 -7.15
N LEU A 280 0.40 11.63 -8.22
CA LEU A 280 0.92 10.43 -8.88
C LEU A 280 2.24 10.77 -9.57
N ARG A 281 3.30 10.03 -9.26
CA ARG A 281 4.58 10.09 -9.95
C ARG A 281 4.80 8.78 -10.69
N VAL A 282 5.36 8.86 -11.88
CA VAL A 282 5.68 7.69 -12.72
C VAL A 282 7.17 7.71 -13.02
N TYR A 283 7.85 6.62 -12.72
CA TYR A 283 9.26 6.42 -13.02
C TYR A 283 9.41 5.30 -14.04
N ASP A 284 10.18 5.55 -15.10
CA ASP A 284 10.49 4.58 -16.15
C ASP A 284 11.89 4.03 -15.90
N LEU A 285 12.03 2.71 -15.78
CA LEU A 285 13.32 2.08 -15.46
C LEU A 285 14.26 2.02 -16.66
N GLY A 286 13.74 2.13 -17.88
CA GLY A 286 14.53 2.09 -19.12
C GLY A 286 15.15 3.44 -19.53
N ASP A 287 14.91 4.52 -18.77
CA ASP A 287 15.48 5.83 -19.08
C ASP A 287 16.93 5.92 -18.54
N PRO A 288 17.96 6.02 -19.41
CA PRO A 288 19.36 5.96 -19.00
C PRO A 288 19.80 7.13 -18.10
N TRP A 289 18.96 8.14 -17.94
CA TRP A 289 19.15 9.16 -16.92
C TRP A 289 18.67 8.62 -15.58
N ARG A 290 19.62 8.17 -14.75
CA ARG A 290 19.44 7.91 -13.30
C ARG A 290 19.02 9.16 -12.49
N ARG A 291 18.46 10.18 -13.16
CA ARG A 291 17.84 11.41 -12.66
C ARG A 291 16.50 11.58 -13.38
N CYS A 292 15.41 11.42 -12.63
CA CYS A 292 14.02 11.74 -12.98
C CYS A 292 13.62 11.60 -14.47
N GLY A 293 13.09 10.43 -14.84
CA GLY A 293 12.17 10.33 -15.98
C GLY A 293 10.98 11.28 -15.81
N ARG A 294 10.38 11.66 -16.93
CA ARG A 294 9.27 12.64 -17.03
C ARG A 294 8.17 12.38 -15.97
N VAL A 295 8.14 13.19 -14.91
CA VAL A 295 7.05 13.16 -13.92
C VAL A 295 5.78 13.63 -14.60
N GLN A 296 4.89 12.70 -14.96
CA GLN A 296 3.53 13.05 -15.34
C GLN A 296 2.72 13.30 -14.07
N VAL A 297 2.44 14.57 -13.82
CA VAL A 297 1.65 15.01 -12.68
C VAL A 297 0.17 14.84 -13.01
N PHE A 298 -0.51 13.96 -12.28
CA PHE A 298 -1.97 13.88 -12.31
C PHE A 298 -2.52 14.41 -10.99
N ARG A 299 -3.40 15.42 -11.08
CA ARG A 299 -4.20 15.87 -9.93
C ARG A 299 -5.46 15.02 -9.83
N SER A 300 -5.80 14.60 -8.62
CA SER A 300 -7.10 14.00 -8.36
C SER A 300 -8.18 15.07 -8.49
N LEU A 301 -9.17 14.84 -9.35
CA LEU A 301 -10.27 15.78 -9.60
C LEU A 301 -11.43 15.66 -8.59
N CYS A 302 -11.21 15.13 -7.38
CA CYS A 302 -12.28 15.00 -6.39
C CYS A 302 -12.66 16.32 -5.68
N ALA A 303 -11.98 17.44 -5.97
CA ALA A 303 -12.24 18.73 -5.33
C ALA A 303 -13.17 19.68 -6.11
N THR A 304 -14.04 19.19 -7.00
CA THR A 304 -15.09 20.04 -7.59
C THR A 304 -16.44 19.35 -7.70
N ARG A 305 -17.27 19.49 -6.65
CA ARG A 305 -18.68 19.89 -6.74
C ARG A 305 -19.29 19.93 -5.34
N SER A 306 -19.20 21.09 -4.70
CA SER A 306 -20.24 21.56 -3.79
C SER A 306 -20.87 22.78 -4.45
N ARG A 307 -22.11 22.62 -4.94
CA ARG A 307 -23.07 23.72 -4.98
C ARG A 307 -23.99 23.53 -3.80
#